data_AF-A0A8T0JBV3-F1
#
_entry.id   AF-A0A8T0JBV3-F1
#
_cell.length_a   1.000
_cell.length_b   1.000
_cell.length_c   1.000
_cell.angle_alpha   90.00
_cell.angle_beta   90.00
_cell.angle_gamma   90.00
#
_symmetry.space_group_name_H-M   'P 1'
#
loop_
_entity.id
_entity.type
_entity.pdbx_description
1 polymer ?
#
loop_
_entity_poly.entity_id
_entity_poly.type
_entity_poly.pdbx_seq_one_letter_code
_entity_poly.pdbx_strand_id
1 'polypeptide(L)'
;MMGHGGRGLVRPFKRVFAHVLKGDGAAWDPTSCGGFASSGFSTLSQGRRGVVAVGMSGGVDSSVAALLLQRQGYEVFGVYMRNWDSRDEAGGGHCTADQDYEDSQRVCKHLGIKLHHLDYQKQYWTQVFETFTQKFAMGLTPNPDLACNQHIKFDALLENALQMGADKLATGHYARLCQPQSGGPVQLLRGIDENKDQSYFLANVGADAFEKVLFPLGTLTKADVRNLAVSEGLVTATKRSSAGICFVGRRDFRDFISEYVEMKPGPFVCVDGNSHLGTHTGIAAYTHGQRAGISGVPKPFYVVGKNVENNTVFVAPGADHPALFCTSAVAGTVRNSSCV
;
A
#
# COMPACT_ATOMS: atom_id res chain seq x y z
N MET A 1 41.19 -46.72 -10.46
CA MET A 1 40.73 -46.08 -11.71
C MET A 1 39.62 -45.09 -11.36
N MET A 2 39.80 -43.84 -11.80
CA MET A 2 38.83 -42.78 -12.15
C MET A 2 37.39 -42.94 -11.59
N GLY A 3 36.79 -41.99 -10.88
CA GLY A 3 36.80 -40.55 -11.10
C GLY A 3 35.48 -40.11 -11.72
N HIS A 4 34.69 -39.33 -10.96
CA HIS A 4 33.62 -38.38 -11.33
C HIS A 4 32.54 -38.39 -10.23
N GLY A 5 32.17 -37.30 -9.55
CA GLY A 5 32.30 -35.89 -9.92
C GLY A 5 30.90 -35.29 -9.99
N GLY A 6 30.33 -34.91 -8.85
CA GLY A 6 29.00 -34.32 -8.76
C GLY A 6 28.83 -33.48 -7.50
N ARG A 7 29.71 -32.50 -7.28
CA ARG A 7 29.48 -31.45 -6.28
C ARG A 7 28.43 -30.49 -6.85
N GLY A 8 27.19 -30.63 -6.39
CA GLY A 8 26.16 -29.61 -6.58
C GLY A 8 26.64 -28.30 -5.97
N LEU A 9 26.85 -27.30 -6.83
CA LEU A 9 27.27 -25.95 -6.46
C LEU A 9 26.10 -25.28 -5.70
N VAL A 10 26.06 -25.44 -4.38
CA VAL A 10 25.26 -24.57 -3.52
C VAL A 10 25.88 -23.18 -3.60
N ARG A 11 25.30 -22.30 -4.42
CA ARG A 11 25.74 -20.90 -4.54
C ARG A 11 25.64 -20.24 -3.15
N PRO A 12 26.69 -19.58 -2.65
CA PRO A 12 26.70 -19.10 -1.27
C PRO A 12 25.80 -17.87 -1.13
N PHE A 13 24.73 -18.04 -0.36
CA PHE A 13 23.75 -17.04 0.07
C PHE A 13 24.33 -15.92 0.99
N LYS A 14 25.63 -15.61 0.92
CA LYS A 14 26.37 -14.95 2.03
C LYS A 14 27.16 -13.68 1.72
N ARG A 15 27.12 -13.10 0.51
CA ARG A 15 27.90 -11.87 0.24
C ARG A 15 27.10 -10.57 0.10
N VAL A 16 25.83 -10.60 -0.27
CA VAL A 16 25.07 -9.35 -0.51
C VAL A 16 24.37 -8.83 0.75
N PHE A 17 24.01 -9.71 1.70
CA PHE A 17 23.25 -9.33 2.90
C PHE A 17 24.10 -8.98 4.13
N ALA A 18 25.38 -9.32 4.16
CA ALA A 18 26.23 -9.08 5.33
C ALA A 18 26.40 -7.57 5.62
N HIS A 19 26.35 -6.70 4.60
CA HIS A 19 26.56 -5.26 4.77
C HIS A 19 25.34 -4.52 5.33
N VAL A 20 24.12 -4.96 4.99
CA VAL A 20 22.88 -4.40 5.57
C VAL A 20 22.69 -4.86 7.02
N LEU A 21 23.20 -6.05 7.37
CA LEU A 21 22.99 -6.68 8.67
C LEU A 21 24.08 -6.37 9.72
N LYS A 22 25.28 -5.91 9.31
CA LYS A 22 26.42 -5.76 10.25
C LYS A 22 26.75 -4.34 10.70
N GLY A 23 26.11 -3.30 10.19
CA GLY A 23 26.48 -1.92 10.56
C GLY A 23 27.91 -1.54 10.12
N ASP A 24 28.54 -2.34 9.26
CA ASP A 24 29.88 -2.09 8.73
C ASP A 24 29.80 -1.10 7.56
N GLY A 25 29.69 0.20 7.90
CA GLY A 25 30.27 1.34 7.19
C GLY A 25 29.88 1.67 5.73
N ALA A 26 29.24 0.76 4.99
CA ALA A 26 28.71 1.07 3.66
C ALA A 26 27.33 1.72 3.82
N ALA A 27 27.29 3.04 3.67
CA ALA A 27 26.07 3.84 3.63
C ALA A 27 25.13 3.33 2.52
N TRP A 28 24.17 2.47 2.87
CA TRP A 28 23.02 2.22 1.99
C TRP A 28 22.22 3.52 1.88
N ASP A 29 22.22 4.11 0.69
CA ASP A 29 21.44 5.30 0.39
C ASP A 29 20.12 4.88 -0.28
N PRO A 30 18.98 4.97 0.43
CA PRO A 30 17.66 4.63 -0.11
C PRO A 30 17.22 5.51 -1.28
N THR A 31 17.97 6.60 -1.58
CA THR A 31 17.69 7.54 -2.66
C THR A 31 18.65 7.40 -3.85
N SER A 32 19.64 6.52 -3.77
CA SER A 32 20.63 6.32 -4.85
C SER A 32 20.08 5.41 -5.95
N CYS A 33 20.16 5.87 -7.20
CA CYS A 33 19.66 5.14 -8.38
C CYS A 33 20.48 3.88 -8.72
N GLY A 34 21.71 3.77 -8.21
CA GLY A 34 22.55 2.58 -8.33
C GLY A 34 22.55 1.83 -7.02
N GLY A 35 22.12 0.56 -7.03
CA GLY A 35 22.29 -0.31 -5.85
C GLY A 35 23.74 -0.26 -5.36
N PHE A 36 23.91 -0.06 -4.05
CA PHE A 36 25.18 0.13 -3.34
C PHE A 36 26.17 1.03 -4.09
N ALA A 37 26.17 2.32 -3.78
CA ALA A 37 27.29 3.17 -4.13
C ALA A 37 28.59 2.57 -3.53
N SER A 38 29.41 1.96 -4.38
CA SER A 38 30.83 1.75 -4.11
C SER A 38 31.54 3.09 -4.31
N SER A 39 31.25 4.07 -3.46
CA SER A 39 32.07 5.27 -3.34
C SER A 39 33.05 5.04 -2.19
N GLY A 40 34.33 5.18 -2.51
CA GLY A 40 35.44 4.93 -1.60
C GLY A 40 35.32 5.73 -0.31
N PHE A 41 35.90 5.15 0.74
CA PHE A 41 36.10 5.76 2.05
C PHE A 41 36.53 7.24 1.93
N SER A 42 35.61 8.14 2.25
CA SER A 42 35.96 9.31 3.04
C SER A 42 35.30 9.10 4.40
N THR A 43 36.08 9.26 5.45
CA THR A 43 35.67 9.15 6.84
C THR A 43 34.57 10.19 7.10
N LEU A 44 33.31 9.82 6.87
CA LEU A 44 32.18 10.69 7.17
C LEU A 44 32.15 10.90 8.68
N SER A 45 32.20 12.18 9.05
CA SER A 45 32.06 12.65 10.42
C SER A 45 30.90 11.97 11.13
N GLN A 46 31.09 11.65 12.41
CA GLN A 46 30.06 11.15 13.33
C GLN A 46 29.00 12.23 13.61
N GLY A 47 28.28 12.69 12.59
CA GLY A 47 27.10 13.52 12.70
C GLY A 47 25.84 12.67 12.58
N ARG A 48 24.80 12.99 13.36
CA ARG A 48 23.46 12.40 13.20
C ARG A 48 23.00 12.60 11.74
N ARG A 49 22.49 11.54 11.10
CA ARG A 49 22.02 11.56 9.70
C ARG A 49 20.71 12.35 9.47
N GLY A 50 20.16 12.93 10.54
CA GLY A 50 18.87 13.61 10.56
C GLY A 50 17.83 12.87 11.40
N VAL A 51 16.67 13.50 11.54
CA VAL A 51 15.51 13.01 12.28
C VAL A 51 14.47 12.48 11.30
N VAL A 52 13.97 11.26 11.53
CA VAL A 52 12.99 10.61 10.66
C VAL A 52 11.76 10.19 11.46
N ALA A 53 10.60 10.70 11.06
CA ALA A 53 9.32 10.18 11.53
C ALA A 53 9.00 8.90 10.77
N VAL A 54 8.58 7.83 11.43
CA VAL A 54 8.14 6.59 10.78
C VAL A 54 6.64 6.41 10.99
N GLY A 55 5.88 6.28 9.91
CA GLY A 55 4.46 5.89 9.97
C GLY A 55 4.33 4.47 10.49
N MET A 56 3.89 4.32 11.74
CA MET A 56 3.71 3.05 12.44
C MET A 56 2.26 2.57 12.28
N SER A 57 2.07 1.38 11.71
CA SER A 57 0.75 0.81 11.41
C SER A 57 0.37 -0.39 12.30
N GLY A 58 1.21 -0.73 13.28
CA GLY A 58 1.09 -1.99 14.01
C GLY A 58 1.48 -3.24 13.20
N GLY A 59 1.93 -3.06 11.94
CA GLY A 59 2.40 -4.13 11.06
C GLY A 59 3.91 -4.36 11.11
N VAL A 60 4.32 -5.54 10.63
CA VAL A 60 5.75 -5.93 10.54
C VAL A 60 6.57 -4.99 9.64
N ASP A 61 5.96 -4.47 8.58
CA ASP A 61 6.65 -3.64 7.58
C ASP A 61 7.12 -2.31 8.17
N SER A 62 6.22 -1.55 8.81
CA SER A 62 6.60 -0.31 9.50
C SER A 62 7.57 -0.55 10.66
N SER A 63 7.46 -1.71 11.33
CA SER A 63 8.34 -2.10 12.43
C SER A 63 9.79 -2.27 11.97
N VAL A 64 9.97 -3.00 10.87
CA VAL A 64 11.29 -3.22 10.27
C VAL A 64 11.83 -1.96 9.61
N ALA A 65 10.97 -1.13 9.02
CA ALA A 65 11.38 0.16 8.47
C ALA A 65 12.01 1.06 9.56
N ALA A 66 11.38 1.15 10.74
CA ALA A 66 11.91 1.92 11.86
C ALA A 66 13.26 1.37 12.36
N LEU A 67 13.35 0.04 12.53
CA LEU A 67 14.58 -0.66 12.90
C LEU A 67 15.73 -0.37 11.93
N LEU A 68 15.48 -0.48 10.61
CA LEU A 68 16.51 -0.26 9.59
C LEU A 68 17.04 1.17 9.61
N LEU A 69 16.17 2.16 9.76
CA LEU A 69 16.57 3.57 9.85
C LEU A 69 17.38 3.85 11.12
N GLN A 70 16.98 3.28 12.26
CA GLN A 70 17.75 3.39 13.49
C GLN A 70 19.16 2.79 13.33
N ARG A 71 19.27 1.60 12.73
CA ARG A 71 20.56 0.95 12.42
C ARG A 71 21.43 1.76 11.44
N GLN A 72 20.81 2.55 10.58
CA GLN A 72 21.51 3.43 9.65
C GLN A 72 22.02 4.72 10.31
N GLY A 73 21.71 4.95 11.60
CA GLY A 73 22.18 6.10 12.37
C GLY A 73 21.26 7.33 12.30
N TYR A 74 20.01 7.16 11.87
CA TYR A 74 18.99 8.21 12.00
C TYR A 74 18.47 8.30 13.44
N GLU A 75 18.09 9.50 13.85
CA GLU A 75 17.21 9.66 15.00
C GLU A 75 15.78 9.36 14.55
N VAL A 76 15.10 8.42 15.21
CA VAL A 76 13.81 7.91 14.75
C VAL A 76 12.75 8.11 15.83
N PHE A 77 11.57 8.59 15.44
CA PHE A 77 10.36 8.50 16.24
C PHE A 77 9.21 7.94 15.40
N GLY A 78 8.30 7.22 16.04
CA GLY A 78 7.11 6.66 15.40
C GLY A 78 5.94 7.64 15.43
N VAL A 79 5.10 7.57 14.42
CA VAL A 79 3.79 8.23 14.36
C VAL A 79 2.73 7.20 14.00
N TYR A 80 1.80 6.94 14.92
CA TYR A 80 0.61 6.15 14.67
C TYR A 80 -0.53 7.08 14.25
N MET A 81 -1.23 6.71 13.18
CA MET A 81 -2.36 7.47 12.66
C MET A 81 -3.67 6.77 12.97
N ARG A 82 -4.62 7.50 13.51
CA ARG A 82 -6.00 7.07 13.63
C ARG A 82 -6.84 7.73 12.54
N ASN A 83 -7.21 6.93 11.54
CA ASN A 83 -7.91 7.42 10.35
C ASN A 83 -9.40 7.05 10.35
N TRP A 84 -9.80 6.08 11.17
CA TRP A 84 -11.16 5.54 11.22
C TRP A 84 -11.45 5.03 12.63
N ASP A 85 -12.70 5.18 13.09
CA ASP A 85 -13.18 4.62 14.35
C ASP A 85 -14.30 3.62 14.06
N SER A 86 -13.99 2.34 14.25
CA SER A 86 -14.95 1.25 14.04
C SER A 86 -16.06 1.21 15.09
N ARG A 87 -15.97 2.02 16.16
CA ARG A 87 -17.01 2.12 17.19
C ARG A 87 -18.21 2.96 16.73
N ASP A 88 -18.01 3.79 15.70
CA ASP A 88 -19.07 4.62 15.11
C ASP A 88 -19.93 3.82 14.11
N GLU A 89 -19.61 2.55 13.85
CA GLU A 89 -20.35 1.68 12.95
C GLU A 89 -21.47 0.89 13.66
N ALA A 90 -22.61 0.74 12.97
CA ALA A 90 -23.75 -0.06 13.40
C ALA A 90 -23.39 -1.56 13.43
N GLY A 91 -22.69 -2.00 14.48
CA GLY A 91 -22.27 -3.40 14.63
C GLY A 91 -21.12 -3.65 15.61
N GLY A 92 -20.49 -2.60 16.17
CA GLY A 92 -19.50 -2.76 17.26
C GLY A 92 -18.39 -3.75 16.93
N GLY A 93 -17.83 -3.67 15.72
CA GLY A 93 -16.82 -4.61 15.23
C GLY A 93 -15.59 -4.68 16.16
N HIS A 94 -14.92 -5.83 16.20
CA HIS A 94 -13.66 -6.01 16.90
C HIS A 94 -12.66 -4.90 16.52
N CYS A 95 -12.26 -4.08 17.50
CA CYS A 95 -11.40 -2.92 17.26
C CYS A 95 -9.97 -3.36 16.91
N THR A 96 -9.70 -3.57 15.63
CA THR A 96 -8.35 -3.86 15.13
C THR A 96 -7.42 -2.67 15.33
N ALA A 97 -7.96 -1.45 15.30
CA ALA A 97 -7.19 -0.22 15.48
C ALA A 97 -6.55 -0.10 16.88
N ASP A 98 -7.24 -0.54 17.94
CA ASP A 98 -6.67 -0.53 19.28
C ASP A 98 -5.50 -1.52 19.38
N GLN A 99 -5.66 -2.72 18.80
CA GLN A 99 -4.59 -3.71 18.78
C GLN A 99 -3.39 -3.26 17.93
N ASP A 100 -3.63 -2.59 16.80
CA ASP A 100 -2.59 -2.02 15.93
C ASP A 100 -1.82 -0.89 16.64
N TYR A 101 -2.50 -0.09 17.45
CA TYR A 101 -1.88 0.92 18.28
C TYR A 101 -1.02 0.30 19.39
N GLU A 102 -1.55 -0.69 20.12
CA GLU A 102 -0.80 -1.44 21.13
C GLU A 102 0.45 -2.11 20.54
N ASP A 103 0.34 -2.71 19.35
CA ASP A 103 1.46 -3.30 18.63
C ASP A 103 2.52 -2.24 18.30
N SER A 104 2.09 -1.08 17.82
CA SER A 104 2.99 0.04 17.56
C SER A 104 3.70 0.51 18.83
N GLN A 105 2.99 0.61 19.96
CA GLN A 105 3.58 0.95 21.25
C GLN A 105 4.62 -0.08 21.69
N ARG A 106 4.31 -1.38 21.55
CA ARG A 106 5.23 -2.47 21.91
C ARG A 106 6.49 -2.46 21.05
N VAL A 107 6.36 -2.22 19.74
CA VAL A 107 7.50 -2.10 18.83
C VAL A 107 8.35 -0.88 19.17
N CYS A 108 7.72 0.30 19.33
CA CYS A 108 8.46 1.51 19.67
C CYS A 108 9.19 1.39 21.01
N LYS A 109 8.56 0.76 22.02
CA LYS A 109 9.21 0.45 23.29
C LYS A 109 10.40 -0.50 23.13
N HIS A 110 10.25 -1.55 22.32
CA HIS A 110 11.33 -2.49 22.02
C HIS A 110 12.53 -1.80 21.33
N LEU A 111 12.26 -0.89 20.39
CA LEU A 111 13.29 -0.11 19.69
C LEU A 111 13.82 1.08 20.49
N GLY A 112 13.25 1.40 21.65
CA GLY A 112 13.64 2.56 22.45
C GLY A 112 13.32 3.91 21.78
N ILE A 113 12.29 3.97 20.93
CA ILE A 113 11.87 5.19 20.23
C ILE A 113 10.52 5.70 20.76
N LYS A 114 10.30 7.01 20.67
CA LYS A 114 9.02 7.63 21.06
C LYS A 114 7.95 7.32 20.00
N LEU A 115 6.71 7.08 20.44
CA LEU A 115 5.54 6.99 19.59
C LEU A 115 4.62 8.19 19.82
N HIS A 116 4.21 8.84 18.74
CA HIS A 116 3.19 9.88 18.73
C HIS A 116 1.90 9.32 18.13
N HIS A 117 0.77 9.88 18.55
CA HIS A 117 -0.55 9.52 18.07
C HIS A 117 -1.20 10.75 17.43
N LEU A 118 -1.60 10.63 16.15
CA LEU A 118 -2.28 11.68 15.40
C LEU A 118 -3.64 11.19 14.92
N ASP A 119 -4.63 12.07 14.99
CA ASP A 119 -5.99 11.82 14.54
C ASP A 119 -6.21 12.50 13.18
N TYR A 120 -6.58 11.70 12.18
CA TYR A 120 -6.92 12.15 10.83
C TYR A 120 -8.34 11.72 10.43
N GLN A 121 -9.20 11.34 11.37
CA GLN A 121 -10.55 10.84 11.06
C GLN A 121 -11.34 11.83 10.20
N LYS A 122 -11.28 13.12 10.53
CA LYS A 122 -11.98 14.17 9.78
C LYS A 122 -11.44 14.32 8.35
N GLN A 123 -10.12 14.42 8.20
CA GLN A 123 -9.46 14.54 6.90
C GLN A 123 -9.71 13.30 6.05
N TYR A 124 -9.61 12.12 6.64
CA TYR A 124 -9.87 10.85 5.99
C TYR A 124 -11.32 10.76 5.50
N TRP A 125 -12.28 11.14 6.34
CA TRP A 125 -13.68 11.16 5.98
C TRP A 125 -13.93 12.04 4.74
N THR A 126 -13.50 13.30 4.78
CA THR A 126 -13.77 14.26 3.70
C THR A 126 -12.96 13.97 2.43
N GLN A 127 -11.67 13.63 2.55
CA GLN A 127 -10.77 13.56 1.39
C GLN A 127 -10.66 12.15 0.78
N VAL A 128 -11.02 11.10 1.53
CA VAL A 128 -10.95 9.72 1.06
C VAL A 128 -12.34 9.10 1.00
N PHE A 129 -13.07 9.10 2.12
CA PHE A 129 -14.29 8.32 2.24
C PHE A 129 -15.49 8.91 1.47
N GLU A 130 -15.75 10.21 1.58
CA GLU A 130 -16.84 10.87 0.85
C GLU A 130 -16.65 10.75 -0.67
N THR A 131 -15.42 10.97 -1.16
CA THR A 131 -15.09 10.79 -2.58
C THR A 131 -15.30 9.34 -3.02
N PHE A 132 -14.98 8.39 -2.14
CA PHE A 132 -15.17 6.96 -2.39
C PHE A 132 -16.65 6.60 -2.53
N THR A 133 -17.51 7.02 -1.59
CA THR A 133 -18.95 6.72 -1.65
C THR A 133 -19.64 7.44 -2.81
N GLN A 134 -19.28 8.69 -3.08
CA GLN A 134 -19.79 9.45 -4.24
C GLN A 134 -19.46 8.75 -5.57
N LYS A 135 -18.22 8.27 -5.75
CA LYS A 135 -17.83 7.54 -6.97
C LYS A 135 -18.61 6.24 -7.13
N PHE A 136 -18.87 5.51 -6.05
CA PHE A 136 -19.74 4.33 -6.10
C PHE A 136 -21.19 4.68 -6.46
N ALA A 137 -21.73 5.78 -5.92
CA ALA A 137 -23.07 6.27 -6.28
C ALA A 137 -23.17 6.65 -7.76
N MET A 138 -22.07 7.12 -8.36
CA MET A 138 -21.93 7.37 -9.81
C MET A 138 -21.66 6.10 -10.63
N GLY A 139 -21.73 4.92 -10.03
CA GLY A 139 -21.46 3.66 -10.71
C GLY A 139 -20.00 3.45 -11.11
N LEU A 140 -19.04 4.14 -10.48
CA LEU A 140 -17.61 3.90 -10.65
C LEU A 140 -17.07 2.94 -9.58
N THR A 141 -15.87 2.42 -9.79
CA THR A 141 -15.15 1.62 -8.78
C THR A 141 -13.88 2.38 -8.36
N PRO A 142 -13.94 3.20 -7.30
CA PRO A 142 -12.79 3.95 -6.80
C PRO A 142 -11.77 3.06 -6.09
N ASN A 143 -10.52 3.52 -6.07
CA ASN A 143 -9.47 2.96 -5.23
C ASN A 143 -9.14 3.95 -4.09
N PRO A 144 -9.59 3.70 -2.85
CA PRO A 144 -9.39 4.63 -1.74
C PRO A 144 -7.93 4.68 -1.25
N ASP A 145 -7.11 3.66 -1.53
CA ASP A 145 -5.72 3.62 -1.09
C ASP A 145 -4.85 4.64 -1.83
N LEU A 146 -5.16 4.91 -3.11
CA LEU A 146 -4.54 5.99 -3.88
C LEU A 146 -4.78 7.36 -3.20
N ALA A 147 -6.04 7.62 -2.82
CA ALA A 147 -6.42 8.86 -2.15
C ALA A 147 -5.83 8.95 -0.73
N CYS A 148 -5.82 7.84 0.02
CA CYS A 148 -5.20 7.77 1.35
C CYS A 148 -3.70 8.08 1.30
N ASN A 149 -2.97 7.49 0.36
CA ASN A 149 -1.54 7.78 0.21
C ASN A 149 -1.33 9.25 -0.14
N GLN A 150 -2.04 9.77 -1.14
CA GLN A 150 -1.94 11.17 -1.54
C GLN A 150 -2.25 12.11 -0.37
N HIS A 151 -3.47 12.08 0.14
CA HIS A 151 -4.02 13.11 1.03
C HIS A 151 -3.68 12.94 2.50
N ILE A 152 -3.47 11.70 2.95
CA ILE A 152 -3.26 11.41 4.37
C ILE A 152 -1.80 11.13 4.64
N LYS A 153 -1.19 10.17 3.94
CA LYS A 153 0.20 9.76 4.25
C LYS A 153 1.25 10.74 3.74
N PHE A 154 1.10 11.27 2.54
CA PHE A 154 2.14 12.09 1.90
C PHE A 154 1.79 13.58 1.80
N ASP A 155 0.57 13.98 2.16
CA ASP A 155 0.22 15.37 2.45
C ASP A 155 0.18 15.59 3.98
N ALA A 156 -0.91 15.22 4.66
CA ALA A 156 -1.15 15.58 6.06
C ALA A 156 -0.12 15.01 7.06
N LEU A 157 0.22 13.72 6.96
CA LEU A 157 1.21 13.08 7.84
C LEU A 157 2.61 13.62 7.58
N LEU A 158 2.99 13.85 6.31
CA LEU A 158 4.28 14.43 5.97
C LEU A 158 4.41 15.82 6.58
N GLU A 159 3.40 16.68 6.41
CA GLU A 159 3.40 18.03 6.98
C GLU A 159 3.54 17.99 8.51
N ASN A 160 2.74 17.16 9.20
CA ASN A 160 2.83 17.02 10.65
C ASN A 160 4.19 16.49 11.11
N ALA A 161 4.75 15.50 10.40
CA ALA A 161 6.08 14.97 10.72
C ALA A 161 7.15 16.07 10.67
N LEU A 162 7.12 16.92 9.65
CA LEU A 162 8.04 18.06 9.52
C LEU A 162 7.83 19.08 10.64
N GLN A 163 6.58 19.42 10.98
CA GLN A 163 6.26 20.32 12.09
C GLN A 163 6.70 19.77 13.45
N MET A 164 6.73 18.45 13.61
CA MET A 164 7.24 17.76 14.80
C MET A 164 8.78 17.69 14.86
N GLY A 165 9.47 18.25 13.85
CA GLY A 165 10.94 18.34 13.81
C GLY A 165 11.63 17.18 13.09
N ALA A 166 10.89 16.38 12.31
CA ALA A 166 11.53 15.43 11.39
C ALA A 166 12.07 16.14 10.15
N ASP A 167 13.20 15.68 9.64
CA ASP A 167 13.72 16.07 8.33
C ASP A 167 13.01 15.30 7.20
N LYS A 168 12.60 14.05 7.48
CA LYS A 168 11.93 13.15 6.52
C LYS A 168 10.85 12.29 7.17
N LEU A 169 9.89 11.86 6.36
CA LEU A 169 8.92 10.83 6.71
C LEU A 169 9.32 9.49 6.08
N ALA A 170 9.26 8.41 6.84
CA ALA A 170 9.41 7.06 6.33
C ALA A 170 8.13 6.25 6.49
N THR A 171 7.89 5.35 5.53
CA THR A 171 6.78 4.40 5.60
C THR A 171 7.24 3.00 5.20
N GLY A 172 6.49 1.98 5.61
CA GLY A 172 6.76 0.59 5.27
C GLY A 172 6.35 0.19 3.84
N HIS A 173 6.35 1.13 2.88
CA HIS A 173 5.99 0.80 1.50
C HIS A 173 7.13 0.08 0.77
N TYR A 174 6.76 -0.90 -0.04
CA TYR A 174 7.66 -1.61 -0.96
C TYR A 174 7.75 -0.85 -2.28
N ALA A 175 8.46 0.27 -2.26
CA ALA A 175 8.79 1.08 -3.43
C ALA A 175 10.18 1.68 -3.23
N ARG A 176 10.80 2.20 -4.29
CA ARG A 176 12.12 2.84 -4.21
C ARG A 176 12.03 4.27 -4.71
N LEU A 177 12.92 5.11 -4.20
CA LEU A 177 13.10 6.48 -4.65
C LEU A 177 14.49 6.60 -5.27
N CYS A 178 14.62 7.35 -6.35
CA CYS A 178 15.89 7.54 -7.06
C CYS A 178 16.04 9.01 -7.43
N GLN A 179 17.09 9.64 -6.90
CA GLN A 179 17.49 10.99 -7.30
C GLN A 179 18.35 10.88 -8.58
N PRO A 180 17.87 11.35 -9.75
CA PRO A 180 18.61 11.19 -11.00
C PRO A 180 19.97 11.90 -10.95
N GLN A 181 21.02 11.23 -11.47
CA GLN A 181 22.36 11.82 -11.54
C GLN A 181 22.43 13.06 -12.45
N SER A 182 21.54 13.15 -13.43
CA SER A 182 21.39 14.30 -14.32
C SER A 182 20.85 15.56 -13.62
N GLY A 183 20.47 15.46 -12.34
CA GLY A 183 19.57 16.42 -11.71
C GLY A 183 18.12 16.20 -12.14
N GLY A 184 17.19 16.83 -11.43
CA GLY A 184 15.75 16.69 -11.65
C GLY A 184 14.99 16.21 -10.41
N PRO A 185 13.66 16.03 -10.51
CA PRO A 185 12.85 15.56 -9.40
C PRO A 185 13.18 14.10 -9.03
N VAL A 186 12.96 13.76 -7.76
CA VAL A 186 13.07 12.38 -7.27
C VAL A 186 12.09 11.48 -8.02
N GLN A 187 12.60 10.35 -8.52
CA GLN A 187 11.82 9.37 -9.26
C GLN A 187 11.27 8.27 -8.36
N LEU A 188 10.02 7.88 -8.59
CA LEU A 188 9.42 6.70 -7.98
C LEU A 188 9.74 5.48 -8.83
N LEU A 189 10.36 4.47 -8.22
CA LEU A 189 10.70 3.21 -8.83
C LEU A 189 9.96 2.06 -8.14
N ARG A 190 9.77 0.96 -8.88
CA ARG A 190 9.23 -0.29 -8.32
C ARG A 190 10.13 -0.85 -7.22
N GLY A 191 9.51 -1.42 -6.18
CA GLY A 191 10.19 -2.28 -5.22
C GLY A 191 10.82 -3.50 -5.89
N ILE A 192 11.88 -4.07 -5.29
CA ILE A 192 12.54 -5.25 -5.89
C ILE A 192 11.69 -6.53 -5.79
N ASP A 193 10.74 -6.57 -4.86
CA ASP A 193 9.80 -7.69 -4.70
C ASP A 193 8.56 -7.41 -5.55
N GLU A 194 8.53 -7.94 -6.76
CA GLU A 194 7.45 -7.70 -7.73
C GLU A 194 6.07 -8.10 -7.19
N ASN A 195 5.99 -9.10 -6.32
CA ASN A 195 4.73 -9.55 -5.72
C ASN A 195 4.22 -8.64 -4.60
N LYS A 196 5.07 -7.70 -4.17
CA LYS A 196 4.81 -6.78 -3.07
C LYS A 196 5.02 -5.33 -3.45
N ASP A 197 5.44 -5.04 -4.67
CA ASP A 197 5.59 -3.68 -5.17
C ASP A 197 4.32 -2.87 -4.93
N GLN A 198 4.52 -1.68 -4.35
CA GLN A 198 3.45 -0.76 -3.99
C GLN A 198 3.53 0.55 -4.75
N SER A 199 4.41 0.67 -5.76
CA SER A 199 4.52 1.85 -6.62
C SER A 199 3.18 2.27 -7.23
N TYR A 200 2.32 1.30 -7.59
CA TYR A 200 0.96 1.56 -8.09
C TYR A 200 0.14 2.43 -7.13
N PHE A 201 0.16 2.13 -5.83
CA PHE A 201 -0.61 2.87 -4.83
C PHE A 201 -0.03 4.26 -4.52
N LEU A 202 1.17 4.56 -5.01
CA LEU A 202 1.88 5.81 -4.84
C LEU A 202 1.82 6.70 -6.10
N ALA A 203 1.17 6.23 -7.17
CA ALA A 203 1.14 6.92 -8.46
C ALA A 203 0.56 8.35 -8.42
N ASN A 204 -0.30 8.66 -7.44
CA ASN A 204 -0.91 10.00 -7.28
C ASN A 204 -0.12 10.94 -6.35
N VAL A 205 0.95 10.45 -5.71
CA VAL A 205 1.77 11.22 -4.78
C VAL A 205 2.60 12.24 -5.56
N GLY A 206 2.68 13.48 -5.04
CA GLY A 206 3.47 14.55 -5.65
C GLY A 206 4.96 14.27 -5.60
N ALA A 207 5.70 14.69 -6.63
CA ALA A 207 7.16 14.50 -6.70
C ALA A 207 7.91 15.25 -5.59
N ASP A 208 7.37 16.39 -5.17
CA ASP A 208 7.85 17.20 -4.04
C ASP A 208 7.77 16.46 -2.69
N ALA A 209 6.74 15.62 -2.50
CA ALA A 209 6.65 14.77 -1.32
C ALA A 209 7.80 13.75 -1.27
N PHE A 210 8.19 13.20 -2.43
CA PHE A 210 9.27 12.19 -2.50
C PHE A 210 10.64 12.73 -2.11
N GLU A 211 10.89 14.04 -2.19
CA GLU A 211 12.13 14.65 -1.70
C GLU A 211 12.29 14.50 -0.18
N LYS A 212 11.17 14.45 0.54
CA LYS A 212 11.10 14.41 2.01
C LYS A 212 10.65 13.06 2.56
N VAL A 213 10.65 12.02 1.72
CA VAL A 213 10.15 10.69 2.09
C VAL A 213 11.25 9.63 1.92
N LEU A 214 11.16 8.56 2.72
CA LEU A 214 12.00 7.37 2.62
C LEU A 214 11.14 6.11 2.54
N PHE A 215 11.58 5.14 1.74
CA PHE A 215 11.00 3.78 1.66
C PHE A 215 12.07 2.73 1.99
N PRO A 216 12.30 2.44 3.29
CA PRO A 216 13.38 1.56 3.73
C PRO A 216 13.29 0.12 3.21
N LEU A 217 12.09 -0.33 2.82
CA LEU A 217 11.83 -1.70 2.41
C LEU A 217 11.95 -1.93 0.90
N GLY A 218 12.13 -0.87 0.10
CA GLY A 218 12.11 -0.96 -1.37
C GLY A 218 13.14 -1.91 -1.98
N THR A 219 14.21 -2.24 -1.24
CA THR A 219 15.29 -3.15 -1.66
C THR A 219 15.27 -4.49 -0.92
N LEU A 220 14.17 -4.82 -0.25
CA LEU A 220 14.00 -6.08 0.49
C LEU A 220 12.79 -6.84 -0.04
N THR A 221 12.89 -8.18 0.01
CA THR A 221 11.70 -9.02 -0.17
C THR A 221 10.90 -9.11 1.11
N LYS A 222 9.61 -9.45 1.00
CA LYS A 222 8.77 -9.68 2.19
C LYS A 222 9.31 -10.79 3.09
N ALA A 223 10.00 -11.77 2.52
CA ALA A 223 10.67 -12.82 3.27
C ALA A 223 11.83 -12.25 4.10
N ASP A 224 12.65 -11.40 3.51
CA ASP A 224 13.77 -10.73 4.23
C ASP A 224 13.24 -9.88 5.39
N VAL A 225 12.18 -9.11 5.16
CA VAL A 225 11.53 -8.29 6.19
C VAL A 225 11.04 -9.15 7.36
N ARG A 226 10.39 -10.29 7.08
CA ARG A 226 9.94 -11.20 8.14
C ARG A 226 11.09 -11.85 8.89
N ASN A 227 12.12 -12.30 8.18
CA ASN A 227 13.29 -12.92 8.79
C ASN A 227 14.01 -11.94 9.73
N LEU A 228 14.13 -10.68 9.31
CA LEU A 228 14.70 -9.61 10.13
C LEU A 228 13.81 -9.32 11.36
N ALA A 229 12.49 -9.26 11.20
CA ALA A 229 11.59 -9.08 12.33
C ALA A 229 11.70 -10.21 13.36
N VAL A 230 11.84 -11.47 12.90
CA VAL A 230 12.04 -12.63 13.77
C VAL A 230 13.40 -12.57 14.46
N SER A 231 14.47 -12.22 13.75
CA SER A 231 15.83 -12.18 14.33
C SER A 231 15.95 -11.12 15.43
N GLU A 232 15.23 -10.01 15.30
CA GLU A 232 15.17 -8.96 16.32
C GLU A 232 14.14 -9.23 17.42
N GLY A 233 13.34 -10.29 17.31
CA GLY A 233 12.30 -10.57 18.30
C GLY A 233 11.18 -9.51 18.34
N LEU A 234 10.86 -8.88 17.20
CA LEU A 234 9.76 -7.92 17.12
C LEU A 234 8.42 -8.63 17.33
N VAL A 235 7.54 -8.04 18.15
CA VAL A 235 6.20 -8.59 18.45
C VAL A 235 5.33 -8.78 17.19
N THR A 236 5.58 -7.98 16.15
CA THR A 236 4.85 -8.01 14.88
C THR A 236 5.39 -9.04 13.90
N ALA A 237 6.46 -9.78 14.22
CA ALA A 237 7.16 -10.67 13.29
C ALA A 237 6.26 -11.75 12.66
N THR A 238 5.33 -12.31 13.44
CA THR A 238 4.39 -13.34 13.00
C THR A 238 3.03 -12.79 12.56
N LYS A 239 2.83 -11.46 12.66
CA LYS A 239 1.56 -10.82 12.31
C LYS A 239 1.28 -10.95 10.81
N ARG A 240 0.05 -11.29 10.48
CA ARG A 240 -0.40 -11.33 9.08
C ARG A 240 -0.42 -9.91 8.51
N SER A 241 -0.08 -9.78 7.24
CA SER A 241 -0.29 -8.53 6.52
C SER A 241 -1.78 -8.21 6.46
N SER A 242 -2.13 -6.95 6.70
CA SER A 242 -3.48 -6.45 6.45
C SER A 242 -3.81 -6.60 4.97
N ALA A 243 -5.02 -7.06 4.68
CA ALA A 243 -5.56 -7.18 3.33
C ALA A 243 -6.95 -6.54 3.32
N GLY A 244 -7.31 -5.89 2.21
CA GLY A 244 -8.55 -5.12 2.11
C GLY A 244 -8.37 -3.64 2.47
N ILE A 245 -9.45 -2.88 2.25
CA ILE A 245 -9.50 -1.43 2.51
C ILE A 245 -9.56 -1.20 4.02
N CYS A 246 -8.76 -0.25 4.51
CA CYS A 246 -8.56 0.01 5.94
C CYS A 246 -9.88 0.10 6.76
N PHE A 247 -10.86 0.87 6.27
CA PHE A 247 -12.14 1.07 6.96
C PHE A 247 -13.17 -0.04 6.74
N VAL A 248 -13.03 -0.86 5.69
CA VAL A 248 -13.93 -2.01 5.47
C VAL A 248 -13.52 -3.17 6.39
N GLY A 249 -12.22 -3.31 6.63
CA GLY A 249 -11.67 -4.37 7.47
C GLY A 249 -12.01 -5.76 6.92
N ARG A 250 -12.67 -6.58 7.73
CA ARG A 250 -13.06 -7.98 7.39
C ARG A 250 -14.53 -8.12 6.99
N ARG A 251 -15.28 -7.02 6.89
CA ARG A 251 -16.71 -7.03 6.54
C ARG A 251 -16.89 -7.38 5.06
N ASP A 252 -18.05 -7.92 4.71
CA ASP A 252 -18.42 -8.04 3.30
C ASP A 252 -18.58 -6.64 2.70
N PHE A 253 -18.00 -6.44 1.52
CA PHE A 253 -17.98 -5.13 0.87
C PHE A 253 -19.38 -4.63 0.52
N ARG A 254 -20.28 -5.54 0.12
CA ARG A 254 -21.65 -5.20 -0.27
C ARG A 254 -22.43 -4.68 0.92
N ASP A 255 -22.31 -5.35 2.05
CA ASP A 255 -22.96 -4.94 3.29
C ASP A 255 -22.44 -3.57 3.72
N PHE A 256 -21.12 -3.40 3.71
CA PHE A 256 -20.48 -2.11 4.02
C PHE A 256 -20.99 -0.97 3.14
N ILE A 257 -20.93 -1.10 1.80
CA ILE A 257 -21.27 0.01 0.91
C ILE A 257 -22.76 0.37 0.97
N SER A 258 -23.62 -0.59 1.33
CA SER A 258 -25.07 -0.39 1.44
C SER A 258 -25.49 0.55 2.58
N GLU A 259 -24.61 0.76 3.56
CA GLU A 259 -24.83 1.71 4.66
C GLU A 259 -24.67 3.17 4.21
N TYR A 260 -23.96 3.40 3.11
CA TYR A 260 -23.56 4.74 2.65
C TYR A 260 -24.06 5.10 1.25
N VAL A 261 -24.42 4.11 0.43
CA VAL A 261 -24.90 4.30 -0.94
C VAL A 261 -26.23 3.60 -1.11
N GLU A 262 -27.19 4.30 -1.71
CA GLU A 262 -28.53 3.78 -1.94
C GLU A 262 -28.49 2.55 -2.89
N MET A 263 -28.93 1.40 -2.38
CA MET A 263 -28.94 0.13 -3.12
C MET A 263 -30.28 -0.08 -3.82
N LYS A 264 -30.42 0.43 -5.05
CA LYS A 264 -31.62 0.26 -5.87
C LYS A 264 -31.55 -1.03 -6.70
N PRO A 265 -32.46 -2.00 -6.51
CA PRO A 265 -32.52 -3.16 -7.39
C PRO A 265 -32.83 -2.78 -8.83
N GLY A 266 -32.22 -3.48 -9.78
CA GLY A 266 -32.35 -3.19 -11.21
C GLY A 266 -32.02 -4.42 -12.07
N PRO A 267 -32.30 -4.40 -13.38
CA PRO A 267 -32.14 -5.57 -14.21
C PRO A 267 -30.67 -5.90 -14.52
N PHE A 268 -30.36 -7.19 -14.54
CA PHE A 268 -29.23 -7.69 -15.31
C PHE A 268 -29.64 -7.86 -16.77
N VAL A 269 -28.90 -7.24 -17.69
CA VAL A 269 -29.17 -7.36 -19.13
C VAL A 269 -27.98 -8.00 -19.81
N CYS A 270 -28.23 -9.08 -20.53
CA CYS A 270 -27.23 -9.74 -21.37
C CYS A 270 -26.91 -8.86 -22.59
N VAL A 271 -25.63 -8.59 -22.82
CA VAL A 271 -25.22 -7.87 -24.05
C VAL A 271 -25.46 -8.69 -25.30
N ASP A 272 -25.44 -10.02 -25.18
CA ASP A 272 -25.85 -10.92 -26.25
C ASP A 272 -27.38 -11.02 -26.26
N GLY A 273 -28.02 -10.42 -27.26
CA GLY A 273 -29.46 -10.54 -27.48
C GLY A 273 -30.36 -9.72 -26.55
N ASN A 274 -29.79 -8.87 -25.67
CA ASN A 274 -30.53 -7.92 -24.84
C ASN A 274 -31.57 -8.56 -23.89
N SER A 275 -31.31 -9.80 -23.45
CA SER A 275 -32.24 -10.54 -22.58
C SER A 275 -32.05 -10.20 -21.10
N HIS A 276 -33.15 -10.13 -20.36
CA HIS A 276 -33.11 -9.93 -18.90
C HIS A 276 -32.75 -11.24 -18.19
N LEU A 277 -31.73 -11.21 -17.33
CA LEU A 277 -31.19 -12.39 -16.63
C LEU A 277 -31.43 -12.35 -15.11
N GLY A 278 -32.41 -11.56 -14.66
CA GLY A 278 -32.76 -11.38 -13.25
C GLY A 278 -32.47 -9.98 -12.75
N THR A 279 -32.37 -9.84 -11.42
CA THR A 279 -32.28 -8.54 -10.74
C THR A 279 -31.02 -8.48 -9.88
N HIS A 280 -30.27 -7.38 -10.01
CA HIS A 280 -29.14 -7.07 -9.16
C HIS A 280 -29.57 -6.31 -7.89
N THR A 281 -28.74 -6.32 -6.85
CA THR A 281 -29.07 -5.64 -5.57
C THR A 281 -28.77 -4.14 -5.59
N GLY A 282 -28.01 -3.65 -6.57
CA GLY A 282 -27.69 -2.24 -6.76
C GLY A 282 -26.35 -2.06 -7.48
N ILE A 283 -26.26 -1.06 -8.37
CA ILE A 283 -25.11 -0.86 -9.26
C ILE A 283 -23.77 -0.75 -8.51
N ALA A 284 -23.76 -0.13 -7.32
CA ALA A 284 -22.55 0.07 -6.52
C ALA A 284 -21.89 -1.25 -6.07
N ALA A 285 -22.63 -2.36 -6.01
CA ALA A 285 -22.09 -3.67 -5.63
C ALA A 285 -21.36 -4.42 -6.76
N TYR A 286 -21.27 -3.82 -7.95
CA TYR A 286 -20.75 -4.46 -9.15
C TYR A 286 -19.62 -3.65 -9.79
N THR A 287 -18.54 -4.33 -10.14
CA THR A 287 -17.37 -3.79 -10.85
C THR A 287 -17.22 -4.49 -12.20
N HIS A 288 -16.73 -3.77 -13.21
CA HIS A 288 -16.41 -4.37 -14.50
C HIS A 288 -15.46 -5.58 -14.34
N GLY A 289 -15.74 -6.69 -15.03
CA GLY A 289 -15.02 -7.95 -14.91
C GLY A 289 -15.40 -8.82 -13.70
N GLN A 290 -16.24 -8.32 -12.79
CA GLN A 290 -16.74 -9.13 -11.67
C GLN A 290 -17.70 -10.22 -12.18
N ARG A 291 -17.59 -11.44 -11.63
CA ARG A 291 -18.60 -12.47 -11.83
C ARG A 291 -19.93 -12.01 -11.21
N ALA A 292 -21.00 -11.94 -12.01
CA ALA A 292 -22.27 -11.33 -11.63
C ALA A 292 -23.08 -12.14 -10.60
N GLY A 293 -22.77 -13.43 -10.41
CA GLY A 293 -23.45 -14.29 -9.42
C GLY A 293 -24.89 -14.66 -9.80
N ILE A 294 -25.26 -14.57 -11.08
CA ILE A 294 -26.58 -14.95 -11.58
C ILE A 294 -26.76 -16.47 -11.47
N SER A 295 -27.86 -16.90 -10.86
CA SER A 295 -28.21 -18.32 -10.68
C SER A 295 -29.07 -18.84 -11.83
N GLY A 296 -29.08 -20.15 -12.07
CA GLY A 296 -29.96 -20.77 -13.08
C GLY A 296 -29.50 -20.60 -14.54
N VAL A 297 -28.29 -20.09 -14.76
CA VAL A 297 -27.67 -19.93 -16.09
C VAL A 297 -26.62 -21.02 -16.35
N PRO A 298 -26.47 -21.51 -17.60
CA PRO A 298 -25.60 -22.64 -17.91
C PRO A 298 -24.10 -22.30 -17.83
N LYS A 299 -23.74 -21.01 -17.90
CA LYS A 299 -22.37 -20.51 -17.83
C LYS A 299 -22.31 -19.30 -16.90
N PRO A 300 -21.16 -19.03 -16.26
CA PRO A 300 -20.99 -17.83 -15.46
C PRO A 300 -21.07 -16.56 -16.33
N PHE A 301 -21.77 -15.57 -15.81
CA PHE A 301 -21.86 -14.24 -16.41
C PHE A 301 -20.94 -13.26 -15.68
N TYR A 302 -20.39 -12.31 -16.43
CA TYR A 302 -19.46 -11.29 -15.95
C TYR A 302 -20.00 -9.91 -16.30
N VAL A 303 -19.78 -8.96 -15.39
CA VAL A 303 -20.19 -7.56 -15.59
C VAL A 303 -19.31 -6.91 -16.65
N VAL A 304 -19.93 -6.41 -17.71
CA VAL A 304 -19.23 -5.74 -18.84
C VAL A 304 -19.56 -4.26 -18.95
N GLY A 305 -20.57 -3.79 -18.21
CA GLY A 305 -20.96 -2.40 -18.24
C GLY A 305 -22.01 -2.08 -17.18
N LYS A 306 -22.16 -0.79 -16.91
CA LYS A 306 -23.15 -0.26 -15.97
C LYS A 306 -23.76 0.99 -16.58
N ASN A 307 -25.07 1.14 -16.48
CA ASN A 307 -25.77 2.37 -16.82
C ASN A 307 -26.55 2.83 -15.59
N VAL A 308 -26.11 3.98 -15.05
CA VAL A 308 -26.65 4.55 -13.82
C VAL A 308 -28.03 5.17 -14.05
N GLU A 309 -28.26 5.77 -15.21
CA GLU A 309 -29.52 6.47 -15.54
C GLU A 309 -30.71 5.51 -15.57
N ASN A 310 -30.52 4.32 -16.15
CA ASN A 310 -31.55 3.29 -16.25
C ASN A 310 -31.43 2.19 -15.19
N ASN A 311 -30.53 2.36 -14.21
CA ASN A 311 -30.20 1.39 -13.18
C ASN A 311 -29.97 -0.05 -13.70
N THR A 312 -29.21 -0.20 -14.79
CA THR A 312 -28.96 -1.50 -15.43
C THR A 312 -27.50 -1.94 -15.30
N VAL A 313 -27.30 -3.22 -14.99
CA VAL A 313 -25.98 -3.87 -15.06
C VAL A 313 -25.92 -4.77 -16.28
N PHE A 314 -25.01 -4.47 -17.20
CA PHE A 314 -24.77 -5.26 -18.40
C PHE A 314 -23.83 -6.42 -18.10
N VAL A 315 -24.20 -7.60 -18.57
CA VAL A 315 -23.44 -8.84 -18.35
C VAL A 315 -23.22 -9.61 -19.64
N ALA A 316 -22.14 -10.40 -19.68
CA ALA A 316 -21.82 -11.28 -20.79
C ALA A 316 -21.41 -12.68 -20.32
N PRO A 317 -21.66 -13.75 -21.11
CA PRO A 317 -21.29 -15.11 -20.74
C PRO A 317 -19.79 -15.37 -20.96
N GLY A 318 -19.13 -15.97 -19.96
CA GLY A 318 -17.71 -16.35 -20.06
C GLY A 318 -16.73 -15.20 -19.75
N ALA A 319 -15.55 -15.57 -19.27
CA ALA A 319 -14.50 -14.62 -18.87
C ALA A 319 -13.67 -14.09 -20.06
N ASP A 320 -13.83 -14.73 -21.23
CA ASP A 320 -13.17 -14.45 -22.50
C ASP A 320 -14.09 -13.70 -23.48
N HIS A 321 -15.24 -13.22 -23.01
CA HIS A 321 -16.19 -12.50 -23.86
C HIS A 321 -15.58 -11.18 -24.40
N PRO A 322 -15.69 -10.88 -25.71
CA PRO A 322 -15.09 -9.68 -26.32
C PRO A 322 -15.45 -8.36 -25.62
N ALA A 323 -16.68 -8.25 -25.08
CA ALA A 323 -17.14 -7.07 -24.35
C ALA A 323 -16.38 -6.79 -23.04
N LEU A 324 -15.58 -7.73 -22.52
CA LEU A 324 -14.70 -7.51 -21.37
C LEU A 324 -13.37 -6.83 -21.75
N PHE A 325 -13.05 -6.76 -23.04
CA PHE A 325 -11.77 -6.26 -23.53
C PHE A 325 -11.92 -4.88 -24.17
N CYS A 326 -10.93 -4.03 -23.95
CA CYS A 326 -10.81 -2.75 -24.61
C CYS A 326 -9.41 -2.61 -25.24
N THR A 327 -9.32 -1.86 -26.33
CA THR A 327 -8.05 -1.57 -27.01
C THR A 327 -7.43 -0.24 -26.57
N SER A 328 -8.20 0.60 -25.89
CA SER A 328 -7.75 1.90 -25.37
C SER A 328 -8.58 2.31 -24.15
N ALA A 329 -8.04 3.25 -23.37
CA ALA A 329 -8.72 3.89 -22.25
C ALA A 329 -8.32 5.36 -22.17
N VAL A 330 -9.21 6.20 -21.64
CA VAL A 330 -8.93 7.62 -21.39
C VAL A 330 -8.71 7.82 -19.89
N ALA A 331 -7.53 8.29 -19.51
CA ALA A 331 -7.23 8.67 -18.14
C ALA A 331 -7.57 10.15 -17.94
N GLY A 332 -8.50 10.46 -17.03
CA GLY A 332 -8.96 11.84 -16.80
C GLY A 332 -7.88 12.73 -16.18
N THR A 333 -7.49 12.45 -14.94
CA THR A 333 -6.40 13.18 -14.28
C THR A 333 -5.14 12.32 -14.28
N VAL A 334 -4.16 12.71 -15.09
CA VAL A 334 -2.82 12.11 -15.04
C VAL A 334 -1.95 13.05 -14.22
N ARG A 335 -1.56 12.63 -13.01
CA ARG A 335 -0.47 13.29 -12.29
C ARG A 335 0.83 12.68 -12.80
N ASN A 336 1.68 13.53 -13.38
CA ASN A 336 3.06 13.18 -13.68
C ASN A 336 3.83 13.19 -12.35
N SER A 337 3.55 12.22 -11.48
CA SER A 337 4.56 11.78 -10.53
C SER A 337 5.75 11.33 -11.37
N SER A 338 6.98 11.60 -10.92
CA SER A 338 8.19 11.17 -11.65
C SER A 338 8.38 9.65 -11.56
N CYS A 339 7.32 8.88 -11.81
CA CYS A 339 7.32 7.44 -11.91
C CYS A 339 8.12 7.05 -13.14
N VAL A 340 9.14 6.21 -12.93
CA VAL A 340 9.97 5.62 -13.98
C VAL A 340 9.91 4.11 -13.87
#